data_AF-A0A7R9KXC5-F1
#
_entry.id   AF-A0A7R9KXC5-F1
#
_cell.length_a   1.000
_cell.length_b   1.000
_cell.length_c   1.000
_cell.angle_alpha   90.00
_cell.angle_beta   90.00
_cell.angle_gamma   90.00
#
_symmetry.space_group_name_H-M   'P 1'
#
loop_
_entity.id
_entity.type
_entity.pdbx_description
1 polymer ?
#
loop_
_entity_poly.entity_id
_entity_poly.type
_entity_poly.pdbx_seq_one_letter_code
_entity_poly.pdbx_strand_id
1 'polypeptide(L)'
;MGYIPYVIGSDLADKKSVILEAMNRYHQNTCIRFMERTTEYDYIYLAKVDGCSSYVGRIGGKQLLSLSDGCHNVGTIVHELGHVVGFYHEHQRSDRDQYLEIYTQNIRINYEGQFTKLGPNDNRLIVPFDFNSIMLYGPLAFSKDSISKTMGPKAQYSSERMVEVNEKYGLSKLDITAIQKLYQC
;
A
#
# COMPACT_ATOMS: atom_id res chain seq x y z
N MET A 1 4.50 -15.40 -13.02
CA MET A 1 3.08 -15.00 -13.08
C MET A 1 2.49 -15.11 -11.67
N GLY A 2 1.90 -14.04 -11.13
CA GLY A 2 1.49 -13.95 -9.72
C GLY A 2 -0.01 -14.15 -9.54
N TYR A 3 -0.44 -15.37 -9.23
CA TYR A 3 -1.84 -15.67 -8.91
C TYR A 3 -2.10 -15.52 -7.42
N ILE A 4 -3.12 -14.73 -7.06
CA ILE A 4 -3.49 -14.44 -5.68
C ILE A 4 -4.97 -14.76 -5.49
N PRO A 5 -5.31 -15.93 -4.91
CA PRO A 5 -6.69 -16.29 -4.63
C PRO A 5 -7.30 -15.34 -3.58
N TYR A 6 -8.57 -14.98 -3.74
CA TYR A 6 -9.27 -14.12 -2.80
C TYR A 6 -10.69 -14.61 -2.48
N VAL A 7 -11.18 -14.18 -1.32
CA VAL A 7 -12.57 -14.27 -0.91
C VAL A 7 -13.00 -12.91 -0.37
N ILE A 8 -14.13 -12.39 -0.83
CA ILE A 8 -14.76 -11.18 -0.29
C ILE A 8 -15.78 -11.62 0.76
N GLY A 9 -15.62 -11.14 2.00
CA GLY A 9 -16.57 -11.36 3.08
C GLY A 9 -17.94 -10.79 2.77
N SER A 10 -18.99 -11.39 3.36
CA SER A 10 -20.37 -10.97 3.15
C SER A 10 -20.64 -9.54 3.65
N ASP A 11 -19.86 -9.09 4.62
CA ASP A 11 -19.83 -7.73 5.17
C ASP A 11 -19.29 -6.68 4.20
N LEU A 12 -18.64 -7.09 3.10
CA LEU A 12 -18.17 -6.22 2.01
C LEU A 12 -18.92 -6.49 0.69
N ALA A 13 -20.06 -7.18 0.73
CA ALA A 13 -20.80 -7.55 -0.48
C ALA A 13 -21.21 -6.32 -1.32
N ASP A 14 -21.63 -5.24 -0.66
CA ASP A 14 -21.98 -3.96 -1.30
C ASP A 14 -20.75 -3.19 -1.82
N LYS A 15 -19.53 -3.57 -1.41
CA LYS A 15 -18.25 -3.02 -1.87
C LYS A 15 -17.58 -3.87 -2.94
N LYS A 16 -18.19 -4.99 -3.38
CA LYS A 16 -17.61 -5.90 -4.39
C LYS A 16 -17.16 -5.16 -5.65
N SER A 17 -17.97 -4.23 -6.16
CA SER A 17 -17.65 -3.48 -7.38
C SER A 17 -16.32 -2.70 -7.28
N VAL A 18 -16.14 -1.92 -6.21
CA VAL A 18 -14.93 -1.09 -6.02
C VAL A 18 -13.69 -1.96 -5.72
N ILE A 19 -13.87 -3.09 -5.04
CA ILE A 19 -12.79 -4.07 -4.80
C ILE A 19 -12.32 -4.66 -6.14
N LEU A 20 -13.25 -5.08 -6.99
CA LEU A 20 -12.92 -5.64 -8.31
C LEU A 20 -12.29 -4.58 -9.23
N GLU A 21 -12.73 -3.33 -9.15
CA GLU A 21 -12.08 -2.23 -9.87
C GLU A 21 -10.62 -2.06 -9.44
N ALA A 22 -10.33 -2.06 -8.14
CA ALA A 22 -8.97 -1.98 -7.61
C ALA A 22 -8.10 -3.18 -8.05
N MET A 23 -8.64 -4.39 -8.00
CA MET A 23 -7.95 -5.58 -8.54
C MET A 23 -7.63 -5.45 -10.03
N ASN A 24 -8.56 -4.89 -10.81
CA ASN A 24 -8.37 -4.69 -12.24
C ASN A 24 -7.22 -3.70 -12.54
N ARG A 25 -6.91 -2.74 -11.65
CA ARG A 25 -5.72 -1.87 -11.80
C ARG A 25 -4.42 -2.68 -11.82
N TYR A 26 -4.34 -3.79 -11.08
CA TYR A 26 -3.21 -4.71 -11.16
C TYR A 26 -3.25 -5.56 -12.43
N HIS A 27 -4.44 -6.06 -12.82
CA HIS A 27 -4.59 -6.95 -13.98
C HIS A 27 -4.17 -6.27 -15.29
N GLN A 28 -4.52 -4.98 -15.45
CA GLN A 28 -4.24 -4.21 -16.66
C GLN A 28 -2.76 -3.83 -16.82
N ASN A 29 -2.03 -3.69 -15.72
CA ASN A 29 -0.69 -3.09 -15.73
C ASN A 29 0.43 -4.09 -15.40
N THR A 30 0.10 -5.25 -14.82
CA THR A 30 1.09 -6.21 -14.32
C THR A 30 0.69 -7.64 -14.68
N CYS A 31 1.52 -8.62 -14.31
CA CYS A 31 1.15 -10.04 -14.39
C CYS A 31 0.44 -10.57 -13.13
N ILE A 32 0.06 -9.71 -12.18
CA ILE A 32 -0.69 -10.10 -10.99
C ILE A 32 -2.15 -10.39 -11.36
N ARG A 33 -2.67 -11.52 -10.91
CA ARG A 33 -4.04 -11.97 -11.16
C ARG A 33 -4.70 -12.36 -9.84
N PHE A 34 -5.58 -11.49 -9.37
CA PHE A 34 -6.51 -11.79 -8.29
C PHE A 34 -7.65 -12.67 -8.83
N MET A 35 -7.83 -13.84 -8.25
CA MET A 35 -8.77 -14.87 -8.70
C MET A 35 -9.72 -15.25 -7.57
N GLU A 36 -11.01 -15.45 -7.84
CA GLU A 36 -11.91 -16.00 -6.82
C GLU A 36 -11.38 -17.37 -6.38
N ARG A 37 -11.22 -17.54 -5.06
CA ARG A 37 -10.69 -18.76 -4.48
C ARG A 37 -11.64 -19.93 -4.72
N THR A 38 -11.08 -21.08 -5.03
CA THR A 38 -11.77 -22.37 -5.06
C THR A 38 -11.34 -23.23 -3.87
N THR A 39 -10.14 -23.79 -3.94
CA THR A 39 -9.61 -24.79 -2.99
C THR A 39 -8.21 -24.44 -2.49
N GLU A 40 -7.65 -23.32 -2.93
CA GLU A 40 -6.28 -22.92 -2.63
C GLU A 40 -6.08 -22.73 -1.12
N TYR A 41 -5.00 -23.28 -0.59
CA TYR A 41 -4.67 -23.18 0.84
C TYR A 41 -4.34 -21.74 1.23
N ASP A 42 -3.58 -21.04 0.39
CA ASP A 42 -3.14 -19.66 0.62
C ASP A 42 -4.01 -18.69 -0.17
N TYR A 43 -4.64 -17.75 0.54
CA TYR A 43 -5.57 -16.79 -0.06
C TYR A 43 -5.77 -15.57 0.85
N ILE A 44 -6.17 -14.46 0.23
CA ILE A 44 -6.59 -13.27 0.97
C ILE A 44 -8.09 -13.31 1.27
N TYR A 45 -8.47 -12.95 2.49
CA TYR A 45 -9.85 -12.78 2.92
C TYR A 45 -10.09 -11.30 3.20
N LEU A 46 -10.88 -10.65 2.36
CA LEU A 46 -11.24 -9.24 2.52
C LEU A 46 -12.45 -9.15 3.45
N ALA A 47 -12.35 -8.39 4.54
CA ALA A 47 -13.44 -8.21 5.49
C ALA A 47 -13.38 -6.85 6.19
N LYS A 48 -14.50 -6.45 6.79
CA LYS A 48 -14.65 -5.24 7.60
C LYS A 48 -14.27 -5.56 9.05
N VAL A 49 -13.00 -5.35 9.42
CA VAL A 49 -12.50 -5.61 10.78
C VAL A 49 -12.13 -4.30 11.48
N ASP A 50 -10.93 -3.78 11.21
CA ASP A 50 -10.44 -2.52 11.76
C ASP A 50 -9.47 -1.84 10.79
N GLY A 51 -9.61 -0.52 10.64
CA GLY A 51 -8.83 0.29 9.72
C GLY A 51 -8.74 -0.24 8.27
N CYS A 52 -7.72 0.24 7.56
CA CYS A 52 -7.26 -0.30 6.28
C CYS A 52 -5.90 -0.95 6.54
N SER A 53 -5.79 -2.25 6.34
CA SER A 53 -4.52 -2.96 6.56
C SER A 53 -4.44 -4.32 5.85
N SER A 54 -3.23 -4.74 5.53
CA SER A 54 -2.92 -6.10 5.11
C SER A 54 -1.55 -6.56 5.57
N TYR A 55 -1.34 -7.87 5.54
CA TYR A 55 0.00 -8.45 5.69
C TYR A 55 0.83 -8.17 4.43
N VAL A 56 2.14 -8.00 4.62
CA VAL A 56 3.07 -7.82 3.52
C VAL A 56 3.49 -9.18 2.95
N GLY A 57 3.06 -9.46 1.72
CA GLY A 57 3.34 -10.70 1.01
C GLY A 57 2.46 -11.87 1.44
N ARG A 58 2.88 -13.08 1.03
CA ARG A 58 2.21 -14.35 1.32
C ARG A 58 2.68 -14.87 2.67
N ILE A 59 1.79 -14.92 3.67
CA ILE A 59 2.11 -15.41 5.02
C ILE A 59 1.77 -16.88 5.25
N GLY A 60 1.03 -17.51 4.33
CA GLY A 60 0.51 -18.88 4.46
C GLY A 60 -0.89 -18.92 5.08
N GLY A 61 -1.73 -19.83 4.58
CA GLY A 61 -3.13 -19.99 4.93
C GLY A 61 -4.02 -18.81 4.52
N LYS A 62 -5.12 -18.66 5.26
CA LYS A 62 -6.02 -17.50 5.16
C LYS A 62 -5.33 -16.27 5.76
N GLN A 63 -5.09 -15.24 4.95
CA GLN A 63 -4.59 -13.94 5.43
C GLN A 63 -5.65 -12.84 5.32
N LEU A 64 -5.82 -12.04 6.37
CA LEU A 64 -6.80 -10.96 6.41
C LEU A 64 -6.30 -9.75 5.60
N LEU A 65 -7.20 -9.14 4.83
CA LEU A 65 -7.09 -7.78 4.32
C LEU A 65 -8.30 -7.01 4.88
N SER A 66 -8.05 -6.08 5.79
CA SER A 66 -9.09 -5.32 6.47
C SER A 66 -9.46 -4.08 5.64
N LEU A 67 -10.74 -3.90 5.38
CA LEU A 67 -11.32 -2.72 4.72
C LEU A 67 -12.48 -2.19 5.55
N SER A 68 -12.17 -1.45 6.60
CA SER A 68 -13.19 -0.78 7.43
C SER A 68 -13.83 0.43 6.73
N ASP A 69 -14.73 1.12 7.43
CA ASP A 69 -15.35 2.33 6.92
C ASP A 69 -14.29 3.40 6.62
N GLY A 70 -14.41 4.06 5.47
CA GLY A 70 -13.41 4.99 4.95
C GLY A 70 -12.35 4.36 4.01
N CYS A 71 -12.22 3.04 3.99
CA CYS A 71 -11.26 2.33 3.13
C CYS A 71 -11.78 2.02 1.73
N HIS A 72 -13.08 2.24 1.46
CA HIS A 72 -13.75 1.75 0.24
C HIS A 72 -13.59 2.66 -0.98
N ASN A 73 -12.41 3.23 -1.16
CA ASN A 73 -12.02 3.96 -2.38
C ASN A 73 -10.93 3.17 -3.12
N VAL A 74 -10.87 3.34 -4.45
CA VAL A 74 -9.98 2.55 -5.31
C VAL A 74 -8.52 2.68 -4.89
N GLY A 75 -8.03 3.90 -4.63
CA GLY A 75 -6.63 4.13 -4.24
C GLY A 75 -6.23 3.36 -2.97
N THR A 76 -7.07 3.42 -1.94
CA THR A 76 -6.82 2.71 -0.68
C THR A 76 -6.86 1.20 -0.86
N ILE A 77 -7.81 0.66 -1.63
CA ILE A 77 -7.84 -0.79 -1.88
C ILE A 77 -6.63 -1.21 -2.72
N VAL A 78 -6.21 -0.42 -3.72
CA VAL A 78 -5.00 -0.70 -4.49
C VAL A 78 -3.76 -0.72 -3.58
N HIS A 79 -3.68 0.19 -2.61
CA HIS A 79 -2.62 0.22 -1.60
C HIS A 79 -2.59 -1.06 -0.75
N GLU A 80 -3.72 -1.48 -0.19
CA GLU A 80 -3.78 -2.70 0.63
C GLU A 80 -3.44 -3.96 -0.19
N LEU A 81 -3.85 -4.01 -1.46
CA LEU A 81 -3.43 -5.07 -2.37
C LEU A 81 -1.93 -5.01 -2.67
N GLY A 82 -1.30 -3.83 -2.59
CA GLY A 82 0.15 -3.66 -2.75
C GLY A 82 0.94 -4.32 -1.62
N HIS A 83 0.42 -4.24 -0.39
CA HIS A 83 0.93 -5.04 0.73
C HIS A 83 0.82 -6.53 0.44
N VAL A 84 -0.34 -7.02 -0.01
CA VAL A 84 -0.50 -8.44 -0.38
C VAL A 84 0.50 -8.89 -1.43
N VAL A 85 0.79 -8.04 -2.43
CA VAL A 85 1.78 -8.31 -3.48
C VAL A 85 3.22 -8.32 -2.94
N GLY A 86 3.46 -7.74 -1.76
CA GLY A 86 4.73 -7.85 -1.04
C GLY A 86 5.49 -6.54 -0.86
N PHE A 87 4.81 -5.39 -1.02
CA PHE A 87 5.45 -4.08 -0.86
C PHE A 87 5.16 -3.50 0.52
N TYR A 88 6.22 -3.00 1.16
CA TYR A 88 6.10 -2.11 2.31
C TYR A 88 5.85 -0.67 1.85
N HIS A 89 5.61 0.22 2.80
CA HIS A 89 5.44 1.62 2.46
C HIS A 89 6.73 2.25 1.93
N GLU A 90 6.59 3.14 0.95
CA GLU A 90 7.71 3.81 0.30
C GLU A 90 8.49 4.69 1.31
N HIS A 91 7.82 5.32 2.28
CA HIS A 91 8.48 6.12 3.33
C HIS A 91 9.23 5.29 4.38
N GLN A 92 9.09 3.96 4.36
CA GLN A 92 9.82 3.04 5.23
C GLN A 92 11.09 2.49 4.57
N ARG A 93 11.40 2.88 3.33
CA ARG A 93 12.64 2.46 2.69
C ARG A 93 13.88 2.85 3.50
N SER A 94 14.93 2.04 3.43
CA SER A 94 16.20 2.29 4.13
C SER A 94 16.89 3.57 3.66
N ASP A 95 16.66 3.96 2.39
CA ASP A 95 17.18 5.16 1.74
C ASP A 95 16.25 6.38 1.84
N ARG A 96 15.07 6.27 2.49
CA ARG A 96 14.03 7.33 2.47
C ARG A 96 14.52 8.69 2.98
N ASP A 97 15.50 8.72 3.88
CA ASP A 97 16.07 9.98 4.40
C ASP A 97 16.86 10.75 3.34
N GLN A 98 17.13 10.19 2.16
CA GLN A 98 17.65 10.96 1.03
C GLN A 98 16.57 11.82 0.37
N TYR A 99 15.30 11.44 0.51
CA TYR A 99 14.16 11.98 -0.25
C TYR A 99 13.15 12.74 0.62
N LEU A 100 12.90 12.25 1.83
CA LEU A 100 11.89 12.76 2.75
C LEU A 100 12.50 13.41 3.99
N GLU A 101 11.75 14.37 4.52
CA GLU A 101 11.87 14.87 5.88
C GLU A 101 10.66 14.37 6.69
N ILE A 102 10.91 13.84 7.89
CA ILE A 102 9.88 13.39 8.83
C ILE A 102 9.79 14.37 9.98
N TYR A 103 8.62 14.97 10.15
CA TYR A 103 8.33 15.93 11.21
C TYR A 103 7.75 15.19 12.42
N THR A 104 8.62 14.51 13.18
CA THR A 104 8.20 13.65 14.29
C THR A 104 7.38 14.39 15.35
N GLN A 105 7.62 15.69 15.54
CA GLN A 105 6.86 16.56 16.44
C GLN A 105 5.38 16.72 16.06
N ASN A 106 5.00 16.38 14.83
CA ASN A 106 3.63 16.48 14.32
C ASN A 106 2.88 15.13 14.34
N ILE A 107 3.58 14.03 14.66
CA ILE A 107 2.99 12.69 14.73
C ILE A 107 2.16 12.54 16.01
N ARG A 108 1.04 11.80 15.94
CA ARG A 108 0.25 11.37 17.10
C ARG A 108 1.13 10.59 18.08
N ILE A 109 0.95 10.86 19.37
CA ILE A 109 1.65 10.11 20.42
C ILE A 109 1.42 8.60 20.26
N ASN A 110 2.48 7.81 20.36
CA ASN A 110 2.50 6.35 20.17
C ASN A 110 2.35 5.85 18.72
N TYR A 111 2.35 6.74 17.71
CA TYR A 111 2.31 6.36 16.29
C TYR A 111 3.64 6.57 15.56
N GLU A 112 4.70 6.99 16.26
CA GLU A 112 6.03 7.21 15.71
C GLU A 112 6.59 5.94 15.04
N GLY A 113 6.22 4.76 15.57
CA GLY A 113 6.58 3.46 15.01
C GLY A 113 6.14 3.26 13.55
N GLN A 114 5.08 3.92 13.10
CA GLN A 114 4.58 3.86 11.71
C GLN A 114 5.55 4.47 10.67
N PHE A 115 6.55 5.22 11.15
CA PHE A 115 7.57 5.87 10.31
C PHE A 115 8.94 5.19 10.43
N THR A 116 9.00 4.04 11.10
CA THR A 116 10.23 3.26 11.25
C THR A 116 10.69 2.76 9.89
N LYS A 117 11.97 3.01 9.57
CA LYS A 117 12.60 2.49 8.37
C LYS A 117 12.83 0.98 8.51
N LEU A 118 12.69 0.28 7.41
CA LEU A 118 13.18 -1.08 7.25
C LEU A 118 14.70 -1.10 7.32
N GLY A 119 15.26 -2.19 7.85
CA GLY A 119 16.70 -2.44 7.77
C GLY A 119 17.15 -2.61 6.32
N PRO A 120 18.42 -2.30 5.98
CA PRO A 120 18.93 -2.46 4.61
C PRO A 120 18.80 -3.88 4.05
N ASN A 121 18.84 -4.90 4.91
CA ASN A 121 18.67 -6.30 4.51
C ASN A 121 17.20 -6.69 4.32
N ASP A 122 16.28 -5.97 4.96
CA ASP A 122 14.83 -6.21 4.89
C ASP A 122 14.17 -5.41 3.77
N ASN A 123 14.89 -4.44 3.19
CA ASN A 123 14.39 -3.55 2.15
C ASN A 123 15.02 -3.81 0.78
N ARG A 124 14.22 -4.29 -0.17
CA ARG A 124 14.62 -4.46 -1.56
C ARG A 124 14.37 -3.18 -2.35
N LEU A 125 15.43 -2.41 -2.65
CA LEU A 125 15.37 -1.21 -3.48
C LEU A 125 15.27 -1.57 -4.99
N ILE A 126 14.13 -2.11 -5.41
CA ILE A 126 13.90 -2.63 -6.78
C ILE A 126 13.89 -1.50 -7.85
N VAL A 127 13.44 -0.32 -7.43
CA VAL A 127 13.31 0.91 -8.22
C VAL A 127 13.77 2.12 -7.39
N PRO A 128 14.11 3.26 -8.02
CA PRO A 128 14.33 4.53 -7.32
C PRO A 128 13.13 4.94 -6.47
N PHE A 129 13.35 5.82 -5.49
CA PHE A 129 12.28 6.35 -4.65
C PHE A 129 11.21 7.05 -5.49
N ASP A 130 9.93 6.77 -5.19
CA ASP A 130 8.80 7.31 -5.95
C ASP A 130 7.81 8.10 -5.11
N PHE A 131 7.80 9.43 -5.29
CA PHE A 131 6.84 10.33 -4.64
C PHE A 131 5.39 10.08 -5.07
N ASN A 132 5.16 9.39 -6.18
CA ASN A 132 3.83 9.06 -6.70
C ASN A 132 3.43 7.60 -6.40
N SER A 133 4.27 6.82 -5.72
CA SER A 133 3.96 5.41 -5.42
C SER A 133 2.65 5.31 -4.66
N ILE A 134 1.81 4.34 -5.02
CA ILE A 134 0.61 4.03 -4.24
C ILE A 134 0.96 3.65 -2.80
N MET A 135 2.17 3.14 -2.56
CA MET A 135 2.69 2.72 -1.26
C MET A 135 3.28 3.86 -0.43
N LEU A 136 3.36 5.09 -0.97
CA LEU A 136 3.78 6.25 -0.19
C LEU A 136 2.58 6.83 0.58
N TYR A 137 2.67 6.92 1.90
CA TYR A 137 1.68 7.63 2.71
C TYR A 137 1.57 9.11 2.33
N GLY A 138 0.40 9.70 2.60
CA GLY A 138 0.19 11.13 2.41
C GLY A 138 0.86 11.98 3.47
N PRO A 139 1.03 13.29 3.21
CA PRO A 139 1.76 14.19 4.10
C PRO A 139 1.11 14.36 5.49
N LEU A 140 -0.18 14.05 5.66
CA LEU A 140 -0.90 14.17 6.93
C LEU A 140 -1.04 12.83 7.68
N ALA A 141 -0.43 11.75 7.19
CA ALA A 141 -0.52 10.43 7.81
C ALA A 141 -0.14 10.49 9.30
N PHE A 142 -1.03 9.99 10.16
CA PHE A 142 -0.88 10.01 11.63
C PHE A 142 -0.59 11.40 12.23
N SER A 143 -1.03 12.48 11.59
CA SER A 143 -0.94 13.83 12.12
C SER A 143 -1.75 13.99 13.41
N LYS A 144 -1.16 14.64 14.42
CA LYS A 144 -1.79 14.86 15.74
C LYS A 144 -2.98 15.81 15.72
N ASP A 145 -3.05 16.69 14.74
CA ASP A 145 -4.09 17.72 14.58
C ASP A 145 -4.82 17.63 13.23
N SER A 146 -4.44 16.67 12.37
CA SER A 146 -4.96 16.50 11.01
C SER A 146 -4.71 17.70 10.08
N ILE A 147 -3.78 18.59 10.44
CA ILE A 147 -3.45 19.82 9.70
C ILE A 147 -1.95 19.88 9.42
N SER A 148 -1.14 19.60 10.44
CA SER A 148 0.32 19.64 10.40
C SER A 148 0.86 18.41 9.66
N LYS A 149 1.72 18.64 8.67
CA LYS A 149 2.37 17.54 7.93
C LYS A 149 3.29 16.74 8.85
N THR A 150 3.23 15.42 8.76
CA THR A 150 4.16 14.50 9.44
C THR A 150 5.34 14.13 8.56
N MET A 151 5.23 14.35 7.24
CA MET A 151 6.36 14.24 6.32
C MET A 151 6.19 15.10 5.08
N GLY A 152 7.30 15.33 4.38
CA GLY A 152 7.33 16.00 3.09
C GLY A 152 8.63 15.75 2.32
N PRO A 153 8.70 16.15 1.04
CA PRO A 153 9.93 16.08 0.28
C PRO A 153 10.99 17.00 0.88
N LYS A 154 12.25 16.56 0.83
CA LYS A 154 13.40 17.44 1.15
C LYS A 154 13.47 18.61 0.18
N ALA A 155 14.13 19.69 0.58
CA ALA A 155 14.24 20.94 -0.20
C ALA A 155 14.66 20.74 -1.67
N GLN A 156 15.60 19.82 -1.95
CA GLN A 156 16.04 19.52 -3.32
C GLN A 156 14.97 18.83 -4.19
N TYR A 157 13.89 18.33 -3.58
CA TYR A 157 12.72 17.72 -4.22
C TYR A 157 11.45 18.54 -3.97
N SER A 158 11.56 19.85 -3.67
CA SER A 158 10.40 20.68 -3.31
C SER A 158 9.34 20.83 -4.40
N SER A 159 9.67 20.49 -5.66
CA SER A 159 8.72 20.43 -6.78
C SER A 159 7.84 19.18 -6.74
N GLU A 160 8.22 18.15 -6.00
CA GLU A 160 7.46 16.91 -5.86
C GLU A 160 6.22 17.13 -5.01
N ARG A 161 5.09 16.59 -5.47
CA ARG A 161 3.81 16.70 -4.77
C ARG A 161 3.44 15.36 -4.15
N MET A 162 3.40 15.33 -2.82
CA MET A 162 2.80 14.23 -2.07
C MET A 162 1.30 14.47 -1.87
N VAL A 163 0.49 13.44 -2.10
CA VAL A 163 -0.97 13.44 -1.91
C VAL A 163 -1.39 12.24 -1.05
N GLU A 164 -2.58 12.30 -0.47
CA GLU A 164 -3.11 11.20 0.32
C GLU A 164 -3.39 9.97 -0.55
N VAL A 165 -3.31 8.77 0.04
CA VAL A 165 -3.46 7.50 -0.69
C VAL A 165 -4.82 7.40 -1.39
N ASN A 166 -5.87 7.93 -0.77
CA ASN A 166 -7.22 7.96 -1.34
C ASN A 166 -7.38 8.93 -2.53
N GLU A 167 -6.44 9.86 -2.74
CA GLU A 167 -6.39 10.74 -3.91
C GLU A 167 -5.63 10.10 -5.08
N LYS A 168 -4.94 8.97 -4.85
CA LYS A 168 -4.19 8.25 -5.88
C LYS A 168 -5.12 7.31 -6.64
N TYR A 169 -5.01 7.31 -7.97
CA TYR A 169 -5.91 6.54 -8.84
C TYR A 169 -5.47 5.08 -9.06
N GLY A 170 -4.22 4.73 -8.73
CA GLY A 170 -3.69 3.38 -8.94
C GLY A 170 -2.16 3.32 -8.86
N LEU A 171 -1.59 2.26 -9.42
CA LEU A 171 -0.15 2.03 -9.46
C LEU A 171 0.56 3.13 -10.27
N SER A 172 1.66 3.64 -9.74
CA SER A 172 2.59 4.46 -10.50
C SER A 172 3.34 3.63 -11.54
N LYS A 173 4.06 4.28 -12.46
CA LYS A 173 4.96 3.59 -13.39
C LYS A 173 6.06 2.79 -12.68
N LEU A 174 6.55 3.29 -11.55
CA LEU A 174 7.60 2.63 -10.78
C LEU A 174 7.03 1.50 -9.92
N ASP A 175 5.81 1.61 -9.40
CA ASP A 175 5.10 0.50 -8.76
C ASP A 175 4.95 -0.68 -9.73
N ILE A 176 4.49 -0.41 -10.96
CA ILE A 176 4.36 -1.41 -12.02
C ILE A 176 5.70 -2.08 -12.32
N THR A 177 6.75 -1.28 -12.52
CA THR A 177 8.11 -1.77 -12.80
C THR A 177 8.64 -2.63 -11.66
N ALA A 178 8.38 -2.24 -10.40
CA ALA A 178 8.81 -2.98 -9.24
C ALA A 178 8.09 -4.34 -9.14
N ILE A 179 6.77 -4.37 -9.39
CA ILE A 179 5.98 -5.60 -9.42
C ILE A 179 6.47 -6.54 -10.52
N GLN A 180 6.69 -6.02 -11.72
CA GLN A 180 7.22 -6.75 -12.88
C GLN A 180 8.57 -7.42 -12.57
N LYS A 181 9.52 -6.65 -12.05
CA LYS A 181 10.82 -7.19 -11.61
C LYS A 181 10.69 -8.23 -10.50
N LEU A 182 9.82 -7.99 -9.51
CA LEU A 182 9.63 -8.91 -8.38
C LEU A 182 9.02 -10.25 -8.81
N TYR A 183 8.05 -10.22 -9.74
CA TYR A 183 7.31 -11.40 -10.21
C TYR A 183 7.83 -11.98 -11.54
N GLN A 184 8.91 -11.40 -12.08
CA GLN A 184 9.57 -11.77 -13.33
C GLN A 184 8.59 -11.80 -14.50
N CYS A 185 7.95 -10.65 -14.70
CA CYS A 185 7.14 -10.27 -15.84
C CYS A 185 7.41 -8.78 -16.14
#